data_AF-A0A848D2R3-F1
#
_entry.id   AF-A0A848D2R3-F1
#
_cell.length_a   1.000
_cell.length_b   1.000
_cell.length_c   1.000
_cell.angle_alpha   90.00
_cell.angle_beta   90.00
_cell.angle_gamma   90.00
#
_symmetry.space_group_name_H-M   'P 1'
#
loop_
_entity.id
_entity.type
_entity.pdbx_description
1 polymer ?
#
loop_
_entity_poly.entity_id
_entity_poly.type
_entity_poly.pdbx_seq_one_letter_code
_entity_poly.pdbx_strand_id
1 'polypeptide(L)'
;MQYYALLVFYLYQKTFRVTDAQFITPKSSIRISSISGISSVKVTGTKTGAANERYVTAKLNVETGTPDWYAKTAVGWINLGKLDHTIHTDVDKIAQQGMTQEELNAITAAEWAQLFDNGKGTPQYQWIAFGYLQVQQSSTDVCENDELIMEVNMRGKWVKAIHGTDYNMSMME
;
A
#
# COMPACT_ATOMS: atom_id res chain seq x y z
N MET A 1 4.48 26.40 2.80
CA MET A 1 5.48 25.47 2.23
C MET A 1 5.05 24.07 2.59
N GLN A 2 4.69 23.26 1.59
CA GLN A 2 4.25 21.88 1.76
C GLN A 2 5.43 21.00 1.38
N TYR A 3 5.89 20.15 2.30
CA TYR A 3 7.04 19.27 2.09
C TYR A 3 6.54 17.89 1.65
N TYR A 4 7.05 17.43 0.51
CA TYR A 4 6.79 16.10 -0.03
C TYR A 4 7.97 15.19 0.28
N ALA A 5 7.68 13.98 0.76
CA ALA A 5 8.68 12.93 0.91
C ALA A 5 8.37 11.79 -0.08
N LEU A 6 9.42 11.31 -0.74
CA LEU A 6 9.38 10.16 -1.63
C LEU A 6 9.91 8.94 -0.88
N LEU A 7 9.07 7.91 -0.71
CA LEU A 7 9.52 6.60 -0.25
C LEU A 7 9.58 5.65 -1.45
N VAL A 8 10.77 5.15 -1.75
CA VAL A 8 11.03 4.14 -2.80
C VAL A 8 11.33 2.81 -2.13
N PHE A 9 10.61 1.77 -2.52
CA PHE A 9 10.83 0.40 -2.05
C PHE A 9 11.20 -0.49 -3.23
N TYR A 10 12.34 -1.19 -3.10
CA TYR A 10 12.75 -2.23 -4.03
C TYR A 10 12.10 -3.55 -3.64
N LEU A 11 11.31 -4.13 -4.53
CA LEU A 11 10.70 -5.44 -4.36
C LEU A 11 11.66 -6.47 -4.99
N TYR A 12 12.24 -7.36 -4.18
CA TYR A 12 13.19 -8.35 -4.68
C TYR A 12 12.68 -9.76 -4.37
N GLN A 13 12.27 -10.53 -5.38
CA GLN A 13 12.14 -12.00 -5.28
C GLN A 13 12.37 -12.71 -6.61
N LYS A 14 13.01 -13.89 -6.52
CA LYS A 14 13.31 -14.83 -7.61
C LYS A 14 12.35 -16.02 -7.50
N THR A 15 11.41 -16.17 -8.43
CA THR A 15 10.39 -17.22 -8.38
C THR A 15 10.91 -18.56 -8.92
N PHE A 16 10.63 -19.65 -8.20
CA PHE A 16 10.77 -21.03 -8.68
C PHE A 16 9.49 -21.81 -8.34
N ARG A 17 8.61 -21.96 -9.34
CA ARG A 17 7.81 -23.13 -9.74
C ARG A 17 6.45 -22.72 -10.31
N VAL A 18 6.15 -23.39 -11.42
CA VAL A 18 4.99 -23.25 -12.30
C VAL A 18 3.72 -23.72 -11.59
N THR A 19 2.61 -23.00 -11.83
CA THR A 19 1.20 -23.28 -11.49
C THR A 19 0.72 -23.17 -10.04
N ASP A 20 1.08 -22.14 -9.29
CA ASP A 20 0.26 -21.75 -8.13
C ASP A 20 0.26 -20.22 -7.93
N ALA A 21 -0.91 -19.66 -7.64
CA ALA A 21 -1.06 -18.26 -7.30
C ALA A 21 -0.35 -17.99 -5.96
N GLN A 22 0.59 -17.05 -5.93
CA GLN A 22 1.35 -16.71 -4.73
C GLN A 22 0.93 -15.35 -4.21
N PHE A 23 0.38 -15.31 -2.99
CA PHE A 23 0.13 -14.07 -2.29
C PHE A 23 1.34 -13.69 -1.44
N ILE A 24 1.93 -12.53 -1.72
CA ILE A 24 3.09 -12.00 -1.03
C ILE A 24 2.66 -10.83 -0.15
N THR A 25 3.02 -10.91 1.13
CA THR A 25 2.77 -9.87 2.13
C THR A 25 4.10 -9.35 2.69
N PRO A 26 4.16 -8.08 3.13
CA PRO A 26 5.36 -7.53 3.70
C PRO A 26 5.57 -8.11 5.10
N LYS A 27 6.83 -8.30 5.50
CA LYS A 27 7.18 -8.80 6.84
C LYS A 27 6.78 -7.84 7.97
N SER A 28 6.61 -6.57 7.66
CA SER A 28 6.23 -5.53 8.61
C SER A 28 5.43 -4.43 7.91
N SER A 29 4.58 -3.75 8.66
CA SER A 29 3.89 -2.56 8.18
C SER A 29 4.80 -1.33 8.19
N ILE A 30 4.42 -0.33 7.39
CA ILE A 30 5.07 0.97 7.33
C ILE A 30 4.33 1.91 8.28
N ARG A 31 5.00 2.41 9.32
CA ARG A 31 4.44 3.44 10.20
C ARG A 31 4.36 4.77 9.46
N ILE A 32 3.17 5.36 9.42
CA ILE A 32 2.87 6.62 8.71
C ILE A 32 2.17 7.63 9.62
N SER A 33 2.38 7.56 10.95
CA SER A 33 1.77 8.49 11.91
C SER A 33 2.15 9.96 11.68
N SER A 34 3.30 10.20 11.04
CA SER A 34 3.86 11.54 10.81
C SER A 34 3.43 12.18 9.47
N ILE A 35 2.54 11.55 8.70
CA ILE A 35 2.08 12.09 7.40
C ILE A 35 0.75 12.83 7.53
N SER A 36 0.49 13.77 6.62
CA SER A 36 -0.78 14.49 6.47
C SER A 36 -1.66 13.94 5.36
N GLY A 37 -1.10 13.14 4.45
CA GLY A 37 -1.83 12.53 3.34
C GLY A 37 -0.91 11.72 2.45
N ILE A 38 -1.52 10.80 1.70
CA ILE A 38 -0.86 10.04 0.64
C ILE A 38 -1.26 10.71 -0.68
N SER A 39 -0.27 11.20 -1.43
CA SER A 39 -0.49 11.85 -2.72
C SER A 39 -0.71 10.82 -3.82
N SER A 40 0.14 9.79 -3.85
CA SER A 40 0.06 8.70 -4.80
C SER A 40 0.77 7.45 -4.27
N VAL A 41 0.34 6.29 -4.78
CA VAL A 41 1.08 5.02 -4.69
C VAL A 41 1.17 4.50 -6.10
N LYS A 42 2.38 4.14 -6.54
CA LYS A 42 2.62 3.60 -7.86
C LYS A 42 3.41 2.32 -7.76
N VAL A 43 2.98 1.30 -8.48
CA VAL A 43 3.76 0.12 -8.73
C VAL A 43 4.16 0.08 -10.20
N THR A 44 5.39 -0.34 -10.45
CA THR A 44 5.89 -0.66 -11.78
C THR A 44 6.31 -2.11 -11.78
N GLY A 45 6.08 -2.76 -12.91
CA GLY A 45 6.31 -4.17 -13.07
C GLY A 45 6.15 -4.58 -14.52
N THR A 46 6.63 -5.79 -14.81
CA THR A 46 6.53 -6.40 -16.13
C THR A 46 5.63 -7.62 -16.04
N LYS A 47 4.60 -7.61 -16.88
CA LYS A 47 3.66 -8.73 -17.02
C LYS A 47 3.54 -9.11 -18.50
N THR A 48 3.80 -10.38 -18.81
CA THR A 48 3.68 -10.91 -20.18
C THR A 48 2.96 -12.25 -20.19
N GLY A 49 2.47 -12.65 -21.38
CA GLY A 49 1.73 -13.90 -21.53
C GLY A 49 0.38 -13.87 -20.82
N ALA A 50 0.04 -14.97 -20.15
CA ALA A 50 -1.22 -15.12 -19.41
C ALA A 50 -1.04 -14.91 -17.89
N ALA A 51 0.07 -14.29 -17.47
CA ALA A 51 0.29 -13.93 -16.08
C ALA A 51 -0.83 -13.02 -15.55
N ASN A 52 -1.09 -13.15 -14.25
CA ASN A 52 -1.99 -12.27 -13.54
C ASN A 52 -1.30 -11.69 -12.31
N GLU A 53 -1.59 -10.43 -12.01
CA GLU A 53 -1.12 -9.74 -10.81
C GLU A 53 -2.30 -9.00 -10.16
N ARG A 54 -2.34 -9.01 -8.83
CA ARG A 54 -3.36 -8.26 -8.07
C ARG A 54 -2.75 -7.60 -6.86
N TYR A 55 -3.28 -6.46 -6.47
CA TYR A 55 -2.76 -5.65 -5.37
C TYR A 55 -3.83 -5.43 -4.30
N VAL A 56 -3.39 -5.44 -3.05
CA VAL A 56 -4.21 -5.12 -1.88
C VAL A 56 -3.41 -4.23 -0.94
N THR A 57 -4.11 -3.36 -0.22
CA THR A 57 -3.51 -2.50 0.80
C THR A 57 -4.14 -2.83 2.14
N ALA A 58 -3.34 -2.81 3.21
CA ALA A 58 -3.83 -3.00 4.56
C ALA A 58 -3.61 -1.75 5.40
N LYS A 59 -4.53 -1.55 6.35
CA LYS A 59 -4.41 -0.58 7.43
C LYS A 59 -4.80 -1.23 8.75
N LEU A 60 -4.49 -0.55 9.87
CA LEU A 60 -4.90 -1.01 11.17
C LEU A 60 -6.42 -1.07 11.27
N ASN A 61 -6.95 -2.23 11.64
CA ASN A 61 -8.24 -2.29 12.27
C ASN A 61 -8.07 -1.87 13.74
N VAL A 62 -8.62 -0.70 14.08
CA VAL A 62 -8.49 -0.11 15.42
C VAL A 62 -9.24 -0.88 16.50
N GLU A 63 -10.24 -1.69 16.13
CA GLU A 63 -11.04 -2.48 17.05
C GLU A 63 -10.33 -3.79 17.42
N THR A 64 -9.67 -4.42 16.44
CA THR A 64 -9.05 -5.74 16.61
C THR A 64 -7.53 -5.68 16.81
N GLY A 65 -6.89 -4.54 16.53
CA GLY A 65 -5.44 -4.38 16.59
C GLY A 65 -4.68 -5.11 15.47
N THR A 66 -5.38 -5.72 14.52
CA THR A 66 -4.81 -6.50 13.43
C THR A 66 -5.05 -5.85 12.05
N PRO A 67 -4.22 -6.16 11.03
CA PRO A 67 -4.47 -5.74 9.65
C PRO A 67 -5.80 -6.22 9.12
N ASP A 68 -6.57 -5.31 8.51
CA ASP A 68 -7.56 -5.68 7.50
C ASP A 68 -7.05 -5.24 6.13
N TRP A 69 -7.29 -6.08 5.13
CA TRP A 69 -6.92 -5.84 3.75
C TRP A 69 -8.08 -5.22 2.97
N TYR A 70 -7.73 -4.35 2.04
CA TYR A 70 -8.67 -3.58 1.25
C TYR A 70 -8.24 -3.56 -0.22
N ALA A 71 -9.23 -3.45 -1.09
CA ALA A 71 -9.04 -3.15 -2.50
C ALA A 71 -9.93 -1.97 -2.88
N LYS A 72 -9.47 -1.13 -3.81
CA LYS A 72 -10.25 -0.04 -4.37
C LYS A 72 -10.99 -0.56 -5.59
N THR A 73 -12.26 -0.22 -5.67
CA THR A 73 -13.11 -0.44 -6.85
C THR A 73 -13.64 0.91 -7.35
N ALA A 74 -14.33 0.93 -8.48
CA ALA A 74 -15.00 2.13 -8.98
C ALA A 74 -16.00 2.74 -7.97
N VAL A 75 -16.62 1.92 -7.11
CA VAL A 75 -17.64 2.37 -6.15
C VAL A 75 -17.09 2.73 -4.77
N GLY A 76 -15.81 2.40 -4.49
CA GLY A 76 -15.18 2.68 -3.21
C GLY A 76 -14.25 1.56 -2.73
N TRP A 77 -13.80 1.67 -1.49
CA TRP A 77 -12.96 0.67 -0.84
C TRP A 77 -13.80 -0.50 -0.36
N ILE A 78 -13.43 -1.71 -0.77
CA ILE A 78 -13.99 -2.95 -0.24
C ILE A 78 -13.07 -3.50 0.83
N ASN A 79 -13.65 -3.95 1.95
CA ASN A 79 -12.92 -4.64 3.00
C ASN A 79 -12.88 -6.14 2.67
N LEU A 80 -11.67 -6.67 2.47
CA LEU A 80 -11.42 -8.08 2.23
C LEU A 80 -11.22 -8.87 3.53
N GLY A 81 -11.13 -8.17 4.66
CA GLY A 81 -10.90 -8.73 5.99
C GLY A 81 -9.45 -9.14 6.19
N LYS A 82 -9.25 -10.08 7.09
CA LYS A 82 -7.95 -10.73 7.29
C LYS A 82 -7.70 -11.68 6.13
N LEU A 83 -6.47 -11.65 5.60
CA LEU A 83 -6.02 -12.52 4.53
C LEU A 83 -4.72 -13.20 4.97
N ASP A 84 -4.65 -14.51 4.76
CA ASP A 84 -3.48 -15.34 5.04
C ASP A 84 -2.98 -15.98 3.74
N HIS A 85 -1.68 -15.83 3.43
CA HIS A 85 -1.10 -16.40 2.22
C HIS A 85 -1.09 -17.93 2.21
N THR A 86 -1.29 -18.58 3.37
CA THR A 86 -1.33 -20.04 3.49
C THR A 86 -2.72 -20.61 3.22
N ILE A 87 -3.75 -19.76 3.12
CA ILE A 87 -5.15 -20.16 2.95
C ILE A 87 -5.58 -19.93 1.51
N HIS A 88 -5.88 -21.01 0.78
CA HIS A 88 -6.23 -20.95 -0.64
C HIS A 88 -7.44 -20.04 -0.94
N THR A 89 -8.48 -20.07 -0.11
CA THR A 89 -9.67 -19.23 -0.31
C THR A 89 -9.37 -17.74 -0.16
N ASP A 90 -8.37 -17.36 0.65
CA ASP A 90 -7.95 -15.97 0.79
C ASP A 90 -7.16 -15.52 -0.45
N VAL A 91 -6.31 -16.41 -0.99
CA VAL A 91 -5.59 -16.20 -2.24
C VAL A 91 -6.56 -16.02 -3.41
N ASP A 92 -7.57 -16.88 -3.52
CA ASP A 92 -8.62 -16.78 -4.56
C ASP A 92 -9.43 -15.48 -4.44
N LYS A 93 -9.72 -15.05 -3.20
CA LYS A 93 -10.40 -13.78 -2.96
C LYS A 93 -9.60 -12.60 -3.49
N ILE A 94 -8.27 -12.61 -3.34
CA ILE A 94 -7.39 -11.57 -3.90
C ILE A 94 -7.35 -11.66 -5.43
N ALA A 95 -7.32 -12.86 -5.99
CA ALA A 95 -7.33 -13.05 -7.45
C ALA A 95 -8.57 -12.42 -8.11
N GLN A 96 -9.71 -12.51 -7.42
CA GLN A 96 -11.00 -12.01 -7.89
C GLN A 96 -11.25 -10.53 -7.56
N GLN A 97 -10.80 -10.06 -6.40
CA GLN A 97 -11.22 -8.77 -5.84
C GLN A 97 -10.07 -7.77 -5.62
N GLY A 98 -8.82 -8.19 -5.78
CA GLY A 98 -7.68 -7.29 -5.72
C GLY A 98 -7.65 -6.31 -6.90
N MET A 99 -6.85 -5.26 -6.75
CA MET A 99 -6.69 -4.22 -7.78
C MET A 99 -5.70 -4.66 -8.86
N THR A 100 -5.89 -4.24 -10.11
CA THR A 100 -4.82 -4.29 -11.12
C THR A 100 -3.74 -3.25 -10.82
N GLN A 101 -2.61 -3.32 -11.53
CA GLN A 101 -1.58 -2.28 -11.49
C GLN A 101 -2.15 -0.91 -11.88
N GLU A 102 -2.96 -0.87 -12.95
CA GLU A 102 -3.57 0.37 -13.44
C GLU A 102 -4.53 0.97 -12.41
N GLU A 103 -5.33 0.13 -11.75
CA GLU A 103 -6.25 0.56 -10.70
C GLU A 103 -5.52 1.13 -9.50
N LEU A 104 -4.48 0.45 -9.00
CA LEU A 104 -3.66 0.94 -7.89
C LEU A 104 -2.99 2.29 -8.22
N ASN A 105 -2.42 2.39 -9.43
CA ASN A 105 -1.70 3.57 -9.88
C ASN A 105 -2.62 4.78 -10.13
N ALA A 106 -3.92 4.53 -10.35
CA ALA A 106 -4.92 5.57 -10.57
C ALA A 106 -5.54 6.12 -9.28
N ILE A 107 -5.28 5.51 -8.11
CA ILE A 107 -5.89 5.94 -6.84
C ILE A 107 -5.41 7.35 -6.48
N THR A 108 -6.37 8.26 -6.37
CA THR A 108 -6.13 9.67 -6.06
C THR A 108 -5.90 9.90 -4.56
N ALA A 109 -5.32 11.05 -4.22
CA ALA A 109 -5.12 11.45 -2.82
C ALA A 109 -6.44 11.50 -2.01
N ALA A 110 -7.55 11.88 -2.65
CA ALA A 110 -8.86 11.91 -2.02
C ALA A 110 -9.38 10.49 -1.70
N GLU A 111 -9.16 9.53 -2.59
CA GLU A 111 -9.53 8.13 -2.35
C GLU A 111 -8.64 7.50 -1.29
N TRP A 112 -7.33 7.80 -1.26
CA TRP A 112 -6.48 7.40 -0.15
C TRP A 112 -6.96 7.97 1.19
N ALA A 113 -7.37 9.25 1.22
CA ALA A 113 -7.95 9.84 2.42
C ALA A 113 -9.22 9.09 2.89
N GLN A 114 -10.09 8.67 1.97
CA GLN A 114 -11.30 7.89 2.31
C GLN A 114 -10.97 6.56 3.00
N LEU A 115 -9.90 5.85 2.58
CA LEU A 115 -9.50 4.60 3.24
C LEU A 115 -9.15 4.80 4.72
N PHE A 116 -8.50 5.92 5.03
CA PHE A 116 -8.00 6.24 6.37
C PHE A 116 -8.98 7.08 7.20
N ASP A 117 -10.11 7.51 6.64
CA ASP A 117 -11.18 8.14 7.40
C ASP A 117 -12.00 7.06 8.14
N ASN A 118 -12.16 7.22 9.45
CA ASN A 118 -12.97 6.35 10.29
C ASN A 118 -14.40 6.87 10.48
N GLY A 119 -14.90 7.62 9.49
CA GLY A 119 -16.23 8.24 9.51
C GLY A 119 -16.29 9.54 10.32
N LYS A 120 -15.13 10.13 10.65
CA LYS A 120 -15.02 11.39 11.40
C LYS A 120 -14.61 12.58 10.53
N GLY A 121 -14.48 12.38 9.22
CA GLY A 121 -14.12 13.43 8.27
C GLY A 121 -12.65 13.81 8.31
N THR A 122 -11.82 13.11 9.11
CA THR A 122 -10.38 13.37 9.22
C THR A 122 -9.63 12.04 9.13
N PRO A 123 -8.83 11.84 8.06
CA PRO A 123 -8.01 10.64 7.91
C PRO A 123 -7.02 10.46 9.06
N GLN A 124 -6.94 9.23 9.58
CA GLN A 124 -6.01 8.83 10.62
C GLN A 124 -4.99 7.83 10.06
N TYR A 125 -3.83 8.37 9.66
CA TYR A 125 -2.70 7.57 9.20
C TYR A 125 -1.93 7.02 10.40
N GLN A 126 -1.85 5.69 10.54
CA GLN A 126 -1.07 5.04 11.61
C GLN A 126 -0.02 4.13 11.01
N TRP A 127 -0.46 3.15 10.23
CA TRP A 127 0.41 2.33 9.40
C TRP A 127 -0.32 1.89 8.13
N ILE A 128 0.46 1.54 7.12
CA ILE A 128 0.01 0.97 5.85
C ILE A 128 0.88 -0.23 5.46
N ALA A 129 0.32 -1.20 4.75
CA ALA A 129 1.07 -2.31 4.16
C ALA A 129 0.53 -2.62 2.77
N PHE A 130 1.38 -3.09 1.87
CA PHE A 130 1.01 -3.47 0.51
C PHE A 130 1.30 -4.94 0.29
N GLY A 131 0.30 -5.67 -0.17
CA GLY A 131 0.41 -7.07 -0.55
C GLY A 131 0.08 -7.22 -2.02
N TYR A 132 0.66 -8.24 -2.65
CA TYR A 132 0.45 -8.48 -4.06
C TYR A 132 0.38 -9.98 -4.35
N LEU A 133 -0.48 -10.34 -5.28
CA LEU A 133 -0.64 -11.67 -5.82
C LEU A 133 0.10 -11.74 -7.14
N GLN A 134 0.86 -12.81 -7.36
CA GLN A 134 1.42 -13.15 -8.65
C GLN A 134 0.95 -14.53 -9.07
N VAL A 135 0.49 -14.63 -10.32
CA VAL A 135 0.04 -15.88 -10.92
C VAL A 135 0.74 -16.04 -12.25
N GLN A 136 1.43 -17.16 -12.43
CA GLN A 136 1.99 -17.60 -13.71
C GLN A 136 1.21 -18.84 -14.14
N GLN A 137 0.64 -18.82 -15.35
CA GLN A 137 -0.11 -19.94 -15.93
C GLN A 137 0.79 -20.89 -16.73
N SER A 138 1.92 -20.38 -17.22
CA SER A 138 2.92 -21.13 -17.97
C SER A 138 4.34 -20.78 -17.51
N SER A 139 5.31 -21.64 -17.82
CA SER A 139 6.73 -21.36 -17.57
C SER A 139 7.31 -20.25 -18.45
N THR A 140 6.54 -19.74 -19.42
CA THR A 140 6.92 -18.64 -20.30
C THR A 140 6.32 -17.31 -19.89
N ASP A 141 5.42 -17.31 -18.91
CA ASP A 141 4.83 -16.08 -18.40
C ASP A 141 5.85 -15.32 -17.54
N VAL A 142 5.86 -14.00 -17.67
CA VAL A 142 6.61 -13.11 -16.78
C VAL A 142 5.60 -12.37 -15.91
N CYS A 143 5.85 -12.35 -14.60
CA CYS A 143 5.04 -11.63 -13.63
C CYS A 143 5.98 -11.10 -12.54
N GLU A 144 6.45 -9.88 -12.73
CA GLU A 144 7.47 -9.25 -11.90
C GLU A 144 6.99 -7.88 -11.45
N ASN A 145 7.22 -7.56 -10.17
CA ASN A 145 6.98 -6.24 -9.61
C ASN A 145 8.35 -5.65 -9.29
N ASP A 146 8.70 -4.55 -9.93
CA ASP A 146 10.03 -3.96 -9.87
C ASP A 146 10.12 -2.98 -8.69
N GLU A 147 9.21 -2.01 -8.66
CA GLU A 147 9.23 -0.93 -7.67
C GLU A 147 7.84 -0.59 -7.17
N LEU A 148 7.75 -0.30 -5.86
CA LEU A 148 6.62 0.38 -5.25
C LEU A 148 7.08 1.73 -4.70
N ILE A 149 6.46 2.79 -5.21
CA ILE A 149 6.76 4.17 -4.86
C ILE A 149 5.54 4.77 -4.18
N MET A 150 5.73 5.34 -2.99
CA MET A 150 4.70 6.05 -2.26
C MET A 150 5.12 7.50 -2.04
N GLU A 151 4.29 8.43 -2.51
CA GLU A 151 4.47 9.86 -2.31
C GLU A 151 3.54 10.35 -1.21
N VAL A 152 4.11 11.00 -0.19
CA VAL A 152 3.35 11.45 0.98
C VAL A 152 3.59 12.93 1.28
N ASN A 153 2.57 13.55 1.86
CA ASN A 153 2.68 14.87 2.49
C ASN A 153 3.08 14.69 3.95
N MET A 154 4.10 15.40 4.42
CA MET A 154 4.52 15.30 5.82
C MET A 154 3.72 16.24 6.74
N ARG A 155 3.59 15.90 8.03
CA ARG A 155 3.18 16.84 9.09
C ARG A 155 4.43 17.29 9.85
N GLY A 156 4.70 18.60 9.82
CA GLY A 156 5.73 19.23 10.62
C GLY A 156 5.16 20.45 11.35
N LYS A 157 5.62 20.69 12.58
CA LYS A 157 5.31 21.92 13.32
C LYS A 157 6.59 22.73 13.46
N TRP A 158 6.50 24.01 13.12
CA TRP A 158 7.57 24.96 13.36
C TRP A 158 7.55 25.37 14.83
N VAL A 159 8.66 25.16 15.54
CA VAL A 159 8.89 25.82 16.82
C VAL A 159 9.54 27.17 16.53
N LYS A 160 9.01 28.23 17.13
CA LYS A 160 9.50 29.61 16.96
C LYS A 160 11.01 29.66 17.26
N ALA A 161 11.80 30.17 16.32
CA ALA A 161 13.19 30.53 16.59
C ALA A 161 13.22 31.74 17.53
N ILE A 162 14.02 31.63 18.58
CA ILE A 162 14.41 32.77 19.40
C ILE A 162 15.61 33.41 18.70
N HIS A 163 15.68 34.74 18.66
CA HIS A 163 16.81 35.44 18.06
C HIS A 163 18.13 34.93 18.67
N GLY A 164 19.03 34.40 17.84
CA GLY A 164 20.31 33.83 18.28
C GLY A 164 20.34 32.30 18.46
N THR A 165 19.28 31.56 18.14
CA THR A 165 19.29 30.09 18.08
C THR A 165 18.79 29.54 16.75
N ASP A 166 19.45 28.50 16.26
CA ASP A 166 19.04 27.77 15.04
C ASP A 166 17.67 27.10 15.23
N TYR A 167 16.93 26.94 14.13
CA TYR A 167 15.62 26.27 14.16
C TYR A 167 15.78 24.78 14.46
N ASN A 168 15.10 24.28 15.50
CA ASN A 168 14.92 22.86 15.72
C ASN A 168 13.70 22.36 14.92
N MET A 169 13.93 21.49 13.93
CA MET A 169 12.87 20.70 13.31
C MET A 169 12.65 19.43 14.14
N SER A 170 11.42 19.19 14.58
CA SER A 170 11.01 17.88 15.11
C SER A 170 9.89 17.30 14.24
N MET A 171 10.11 16.10 13.71
CA MET A 171 9.03 15.27 13.17
C MET A 171 8.17 14.81 14.36
N MET A 172 6.84 14.89 14.26
CA MET A 172 5.98 14.32 15.31
C MET A 172 6.06 12.79 15.26
N GLU A 173 6.41 12.17 16.39
CA GLU A 173 6.42 10.71 16.59
C GLU A 173 5.02 10.08 16.60
#